data_AF-A0A534SNL5-F1
#
_entry.id   AF-A0A534SNL5-F1
#
_cell.length_a   1.000
_cell.length_b   1.000
_cell.length_c   1.000
_cell.angle_alpha   90.00
_cell.angle_beta   90.00
_cell.angle_gamma   90.00
#
_symmetry.space_group_name_H-M   'P 1'
#
loop_
_entity.id
_entity.type
_entity.pdbx_description
1 polymer ?
#
loop_
_entity_poly.entity_id
_entity_poly.type
_entity_poly.pdbx_seq_one_letter_code
_entity_poly.pdbx_strand_id
1 'polypeptide(L)'
;MAQSSRESAVKEISVDDPLVSDAEYDRLFRRLLELEKEHPELTTPDSPTQRVGAPPLERFSTVQHSLPMLSLNNATDPEELAEFEERIERFLKHSEAIEYAVEPKIDGLAVELVYLDGKFTLGSTRGDGVNGEDITVNLKTIRSIPLSLRADGHAIPRRLEIR
;
A
#
# COMPACT_ATOMS: atom_id res chain seq x y z
N MET A 1 20.71 17.06 15.76
CA MET A 1 21.52 16.35 14.75
C MET A 1 20.92 15.00 14.38
N ALA A 2 20.57 14.11 15.33
CA ALA A 2 19.96 12.80 15.02
C ALA A 2 18.62 12.85 14.24
N GLN A 3 17.73 13.81 14.55
CA GLN A 3 16.46 14.00 13.81
C GLN A 3 16.66 14.42 12.35
N SER A 4 17.62 15.32 12.09
CA SER A 4 17.91 15.82 10.73
C SER A 4 18.58 14.74 9.86
N SER A 5 19.43 13.89 10.44
CA SER A 5 20.01 12.74 9.72
C SER A 5 18.98 11.64 9.42
N ARG A 6 17.92 11.52 10.24
CA ARG A 6 16.80 10.59 10.02
C ARG A 6 15.88 11.06 8.90
N GLU A 7 15.58 12.36 8.83
CA GLU A 7 14.78 12.93 7.72
C GLU A 7 15.45 12.71 6.36
N SER A 8 16.77 12.85 6.28
CA SER A 8 17.53 12.53 5.06
C SER A 8 17.46 11.06 4.68
N ALA A 9 17.57 10.13 5.65
CA ALA A 9 17.51 8.68 5.37
C ALA A 9 16.11 8.18 4.97
N VAL A 10 15.05 8.83 5.46
CA VAL A 10 13.66 8.50 5.11
C VAL A 10 13.24 9.11 3.77
N LYS A 11 13.96 10.12 3.25
CA LYS A 11 13.60 10.93 2.06
C LYS A 11 13.52 10.15 0.74
N GLU A 12 14.10 8.95 0.66
CA GLU A 12 14.57 8.41 -0.62
C GLU A 12 13.88 7.15 -1.14
N ILE A 13 12.84 6.66 -0.47
CA ILE A 13 12.20 5.39 -0.84
C ILE A 13 11.05 5.63 -1.83
N SER A 14 11.37 5.73 -3.12
CA SER A 14 10.49 5.51 -4.28
C SER A 14 11.21 4.56 -5.23
N VAL A 15 10.55 3.49 -5.68
CA VAL A 15 11.18 2.41 -6.46
C VAL A 15 11.31 2.76 -7.95
N ASP A 16 10.54 3.73 -8.44
CA ASP A 16 10.50 4.06 -9.88
C ASP A 16 11.40 5.24 -10.29
N ASP A 17 11.91 6.01 -9.33
CA ASP A 17 12.92 7.06 -9.58
C ASP A 17 13.82 7.22 -8.34
N PRO A 18 14.79 6.31 -8.15
CA PRO A 18 15.61 6.31 -6.96
C PRO A 18 16.54 7.53 -6.98
N LEU A 19 16.30 8.47 -6.07
CA LEU A 19 17.14 9.66 -5.85
C LEU A 19 18.58 9.30 -5.44
N VAL A 20 18.82 8.05 -5.03
CA VAL A 20 20.13 7.50 -4.66
C VAL A 20 20.40 6.15 -5.30
N SER A 21 21.68 5.86 -5.53
CA SER A 21 22.10 4.55 -6.00
C SER A 21 21.86 3.45 -4.95
N ASP A 22 21.75 2.19 -5.39
CA ASP A 22 21.65 1.03 -4.49
C ASP A 22 22.79 0.98 -3.45
N ALA A 23 24.00 1.38 -3.85
CA ALA A 23 25.16 1.40 -2.96
C ALA A 23 25.02 2.46 -1.85
N GLU A 24 24.43 3.61 -2.16
CA GLU A 24 24.14 4.65 -1.18
C GLU A 24 23.01 4.22 -0.25
N TYR A 25 21.95 3.61 -0.79
CA TYR A 25 20.88 3.02 0.01
C TYR A 25 21.44 2.01 1.03
N ASP A 26 22.25 1.04 0.57
CA ASP A 26 22.84 0.03 1.45
C ASP A 26 23.70 0.64 2.55
N ARG A 27 24.46 1.70 2.22
CA ARG A 27 25.28 2.42 3.19
C ARG A 27 24.40 3.12 4.24
N LEU A 28 23.35 3.80 3.82
CA LEU A 28 22.42 4.49 4.72
C LEU A 28 21.67 3.49 5.61
N PHE A 29 21.24 2.36 5.04
CA PHE A 29 20.56 1.31 5.78
C PHE A 29 21.45 0.67 6.85
N ARG A 30 22.72 0.37 6.52
CA ARG A 30 23.71 -0.09 7.53
C ARG A 30 23.92 0.93 8.62
N ARG A 31 24.02 2.22 8.27
CA ARG A 31 24.18 3.29 9.25
C ARG A 31 22.97 3.41 10.18
N LEU A 32 21.76 3.23 9.65
CA LEU A 32 20.54 3.21 10.46
C LEU A 32 20.54 2.04 11.44
N LEU A 33 20.93 0.84 11.00
CA LEU A 33 21.06 -0.33 11.88
C LEU A 33 22.06 -0.10 13.02
N GLU A 34 23.22 0.51 12.74
CA GLU A 34 24.19 0.88 13.77
C GLU A 34 23.59 1.85 14.79
N LEU A 35 22.90 2.89 14.32
CA LEU A 35 22.29 3.91 15.17
C LEU A 35 21.20 3.34 16.06
N GLU A 36 20.34 2.47 15.54
CA GLU A 36 19.29 1.84 16.34
C GLU A 36 19.85 0.83 17.35
N LYS A 37 20.99 0.21 17.04
CA LYS A 37 21.71 -0.65 17.99
C LYS A 37 22.38 0.16 19.10
N GLU A 38 22.95 1.32 18.77
CA GLU A 38 23.55 2.26 19.72
C GLU A 38 22.50 2.97 20.59
N HIS A 39 21.30 3.22 20.02
CA HIS A 39 20.19 3.93 20.65
C HIS A 39 18.86 3.15 20.52
N PRO A 40 18.70 2.04 21.26
CA PRO A 40 17.48 1.21 21.17
C PRO A 40 16.20 2.00 21.45
N GLU A 41 16.25 3.02 22.30
CA GLU A 41 15.15 3.92 22.66
C GLU A 41 14.61 4.76 21.49
N LEU A 42 15.38 4.90 20.41
CA LEU A 42 14.98 5.65 19.21
C LEU A 42 14.36 4.76 18.13
N THR A 43 14.37 3.44 18.32
CA THR A 43 13.80 2.48 17.37
C THR A 43 12.28 2.65 17.34
N THR A 44 11.71 2.86 16.16
CA THR A 44 10.27 2.99 15.98
C THR A 44 9.69 1.80 15.19
N PRO A 45 8.43 1.39 15.44
CA PRO A 45 7.80 0.26 14.74
C PRO A 45 7.67 0.42 13.22
N ASP A 46 7.79 1.64 12.71
CA ASP A 46 7.72 2.01 11.29
C ASP A 46 9.10 2.20 10.65
N SER A 47 10.19 1.91 11.39
CA SER A 47 11.54 2.00 10.83
C SER A 47 11.76 0.95 9.73
N PRO A 48 12.47 1.29 8.64
CA PRO A 48 12.81 0.34 7.57
C PRO A 48 13.53 -0.93 8.04
N THR A 49 14.26 -0.86 9.17
CA THR A 49 14.98 -2.00 9.76
C THR A 49 14.06 -3.03 10.40
N GLN A 50 12.81 -2.64 10.71
CA GLN A 50 11.81 -3.49 11.37
C GLN A 50 11.03 -4.36 10.39
N ARG A 51 11.38 -4.35 9.09
CA ARG A 51 10.74 -5.16 8.03
C ARG A 51 11.13 -6.63 8.03
N VAL A 52 11.80 -7.12 9.08
CA VAL A 52 12.21 -8.52 9.17
C VAL A 52 10.97 -9.41 9.20
N GLY A 53 10.91 -10.40 8.31
CA GLY A 53 9.83 -11.38 8.31
C GLY A 53 9.77 -12.10 9.65
N ALA A 54 8.58 -12.17 10.26
CA ALA A 54 8.37 -13.06 11.39
C ALA A 54 8.33 -14.53 10.90
N PRO A 55 8.52 -15.51 11.80
CA PRO A 55 8.19 -16.89 11.50
C PRO A 55 6.76 -16.99 10.92
N PRO A 56 6.47 -17.97 10.04
CA PRO A 56 5.13 -18.16 9.52
C PRO A 56 4.12 -18.22 10.66
N LEU A 57 3.05 -17.44 10.56
CA LEU A 57 1.96 -17.50 11.53
C LEU A 57 1.33 -18.90 11.48
N GLU A 58 1.06 -19.49 12.64
CA GLU A 58 0.34 -20.77 12.73
C GLU A 58 -1.11 -20.66 12.23
N ARG A 59 -1.68 -19.45 12.29
CA ARG A 59 -3.03 -19.14 11.83
C ARG A 59 -3.16 -17.64 11.54
N PHE A 60 -3.92 -17.30 10.51
CA PHE A 60 -4.35 -15.93 10.24
C PHE A 60 -5.66 -15.62 10.98
N SER A 61 -5.75 -14.42 11.57
CA SER A 61 -7.00 -13.92 12.13
C SER A 61 -7.89 -13.35 11.03
N THR A 62 -9.20 -13.49 11.18
CA THR A 62 -10.17 -12.87 10.27
C THR A 62 -10.27 -11.37 10.54
N VAL A 63 -10.33 -10.59 9.48
CA VAL A 63 -10.52 -9.14 9.49
C VAL A 63 -11.78 -8.82 8.72
N GLN A 64 -12.69 -8.05 9.31
CA GLN A 64 -13.84 -7.52 8.59
C GLN A 64 -13.47 -6.18 7.94
N HIS A 65 -13.68 -6.06 6.63
CA HIS A 65 -13.47 -4.81 5.92
C HIS A 65 -14.49 -3.76 6.35
N SER A 66 -14.06 -2.49 6.42
CA SER A 66 -14.95 -1.39 6.78
C SER A 66 -16.06 -1.19 5.72
N LEU A 67 -15.69 -1.41 4.46
CA LEU A 67 -16.54 -1.39 3.28
C LEU A 67 -16.30 -2.66 2.46
N PRO A 68 -17.33 -3.31 1.90
CA PRO A 68 -17.11 -4.47 1.05
C PRO A 68 -16.19 -4.20 -0.14
N MET A 69 -15.31 -5.16 -0.46
CA MET A 69 -14.49 -5.20 -1.67
C MET A 69 -15.25 -5.95 -2.77
N LEU A 70 -15.86 -5.17 -3.67
CA LEU A 70 -16.66 -5.71 -4.77
C LEU A 70 -15.79 -6.41 -5.83
N SER A 71 -16.42 -7.30 -6.59
CA SER A 71 -15.84 -7.85 -7.83
C SER A 71 -16.21 -6.96 -9.02
N LEU A 72 -15.39 -7.01 -10.05
CA LEU A 72 -15.72 -6.45 -11.36
C LEU A 72 -16.39 -7.52 -12.23
N ASN A 73 -17.35 -7.09 -13.05
CA ASN A 73 -17.83 -7.90 -14.16
C ASN A 73 -16.75 -7.93 -15.25
N ASN A 74 -16.70 -9.04 -15.99
CA ASN A 74 -15.77 -9.20 -17.11
C ASN A 74 -16.47 -8.86 -18.42
N ALA A 75 -15.70 -8.34 -19.37
CA ALA A 75 -16.01 -8.32 -20.79
C ALA A 75 -14.84 -9.01 -21.50
N THR A 76 -15.15 -9.96 -22.39
CA THR A 76 -14.17 -10.82 -23.06
C THR A 76 -14.07 -10.56 -24.56
N ASP A 77 -15.04 -9.83 -25.11
CA ASP A 77 -15.07 -9.39 -26.50
C ASP A 77 -15.50 -7.91 -26.63
N PRO A 78 -15.28 -7.29 -27.81
CA PRO A 78 -15.65 -5.89 -28.04
C PRO A 78 -17.15 -5.61 -27.94
N GLU A 79 -18.01 -6.58 -28.25
CA GLU A 79 -19.46 -6.43 -28.19
C GLU A 79 -19.94 -6.29 -26.74
N GLU A 80 -19.46 -7.13 -25.81
CA GLU A 80 -19.73 -7.02 -24.38
C GLU A 80 -19.28 -5.66 -23.80
N LEU A 81 -18.17 -5.11 -24.30
CA LEU A 81 -17.69 -3.80 -23.89
C LEU A 81 -18.60 -2.67 -24.40
N ALA A 82 -19.07 -2.75 -25.64
CA ALA A 82 -20.02 -1.79 -26.20
C ALA A 82 -21.36 -1.80 -25.42
N GLU A 83 -21.87 -2.99 -25.07
CA GLU A 83 -23.08 -3.12 -24.24
C GLU A 83 -22.91 -2.49 -22.84
N PHE A 84 -21.70 -2.60 -22.26
CA PHE A 84 -21.36 -1.95 -21.00
C PHE A 84 -21.44 -0.43 -21.11
N GLU A 85 -20.85 0.15 -22.16
CA GLU A 85 -20.88 1.59 -22.43
C GLU A 85 -22.32 2.09 -22.62
N GLU A 86 -23.11 1.43 -23.47
CA GLU A 86 -24.51 1.83 -23.67
C GLU A 86 -25.32 1.80 -22.37
N ARG A 87 -25.03 0.83 -21.48
CA ARG A 87 -25.70 0.76 -20.17
C ARG A 87 -25.36 1.95 -19.29
N ILE A 88 -24.12 2.44 -19.33
CA ILE A 88 -23.71 3.64 -18.60
C ILE A 88 -24.39 4.87 -19.19
N GLU A 89 -24.38 5.04 -20.52
CA GLU A 89 -25.02 6.18 -21.19
C GLU A 89 -26.51 6.28 -20.85
N ARG A 90 -27.23 5.15 -20.93
CA ARG A 90 -28.65 5.08 -20.54
C ARG A 90 -28.88 5.44 -19.07
N PHE A 91 -27.98 5.01 -18.18
CA PHE A 91 -28.09 5.30 -16.75
C PHE A 91 -27.84 6.77 -16.43
N LEU A 92 -26.78 7.35 -17.01
CA LEU A 92 -26.41 8.74 -16.79
C LEU A 92 -27.32 9.73 -17.53
N LYS A 93 -28.06 9.26 -18.55
CA LYS A 93 -28.85 10.12 -19.48
C LYS A 93 -27.98 11.20 -20.11
N HIS A 94 -26.73 10.86 -20.36
CA HIS A 94 -25.72 11.77 -20.90
C HIS A 94 -25.48 11.43 -22.37
N SER A 95 -25.16 12.44 -23.17
CA SER A 95 -24.90 12.29 -24.61
C SER A 95 -23.50 12.75 -25.02
N GLU A 96 -22.68 13.19 -24.07
CA GLU A 96 -21.28 13.51 -24.34
C GLU A 96 -20.41 12.27 -24.11
N ALA A 97 -19.23 12.27 -24.73
CA ALA A 97 -18.27 11.18 -24.60
C ALA A 97 -17.85 10.98 -23.14
N ILE A 98 -17.86 9.73 -22.68
CA ILE A 98 -17.43 9.34 -21.34
C ILE A 98 -15.91 9.18 -21.34
N GLU A 99 -15.24 9.85 -20.38
CA GLU A 99 -13.82 9.64 -20.15
C GLU A 99 -13.62 8.42 -19.23
N TYR A 100 -12.74 7.51 -19.64
CA TYR A 100 -12.41 6.31 -18.88
C TYR A 100 -10.96 6.35 -18.40
N ALA A 101 -10.75 5.98 -17.14
CA ALA A 101 -9.45 5.56 -16.64
C ALA A 101 -9.27 4.06 -16.95
N VAL A 102 -8.23 3.72 -17.70
CA VAL A 102 -7.93 2.33 -18.09
C VAL A 102 -6.64 1.90 -17.43
N GLU A 103 -6.72 0.84 -16.62
CA GLU A 103 -5.61 0.29 -15.87
C GLU A 103 -5.38 -1.18 -16.25
N PRO A 104 -4.12 -1.65 -16.35
CA PRO A 104 -3.83 -3.07 -16.56
C PRO A 104 -4.40 -3.92 -15.43
N LYS A 105 -5.10 -5.01 -15.76
CA LYS A 105 -5.56 -5.98 -14.77
C LYS A 105 -4.36 -6.79 -14.25
N ILE A 106 -3.91 -6.46 -13.04
CA ILE A 106 -2.84 -7.21 -12.38
C ILE A 106 -3.36 -8.60 -11.96
N ASP A 107 -2.63 -9.64 -12.33
CA ASP A 107 -2.95 -11.02 -11.92
C ASP A 107 -2.22 -11.35 -10.61
N GLY A 108 -2.96 -11.25 -9.50
CA GLY A 108 -2.44 -11.41 -8.16
C GLY A 108 -3.57 -11.50 -7.14
N LEU A 109 -3.22 -11.29 -5.86
CA LEU A 109 -4.18 -11.28 -4.77
C LEU A 109 -4.53 -9.84 -4.40
N ALA A 110 -5.82 -9.50 -4.39
CA ALA A 110 -6.29 -8.23 -3.87
C ALA A 110 -6.07 -8.15 -2.36
N VAL A 111 -5.50 -7.03 -1.91
CA VAL A 111 -5.21 -6.76 -0.50
C VAL A 111 -5.72 -5.38 -0.13
N GLU A 112 -5.99 -5.17 1.16
CA GLU A 112 -6.31 -3.87 1.73
C GLU A 112 -5.19 -3.44 2.68
N LEU A 113 -4.77 -2.18 2.59
CA LEU A 113 -3.81 -1.55 3.50
C LEU A 113 -4.49 -0.42 4.25
N VAL A 114 -4.60 -0.56 5.57
CA VAL A 114 -5.15 0.45 6.46
C VAL A 114 -4.04 1.26 7.11
N TYR A 115 -4.06 2.56 6.83
CA TYR A 115 -3.23 3.56 7.47
C TYR A 115 -4.04 4.37 8.47
N LEU A 116 -3.55 4.48 9.71
CA LEU A 116 -4.08 5.40 10.71
C LEU A 116 -3.05 6.50 10.97
N ASP A 117 -3.47 7.75 10.79
CA ASP A 117 -2.61 8.93 10.91
C ASP A 117 -1.31 8.77 10.09
N GLY A 118 -1.44 8.18 8.90
CA GLY A 118 -0.34 7.89 7.98
C GLY A 118 0.54 6.70 8.35
N LYS A 119 0.29 5.97 9.43
CA LYS A 119 1.06 4.77 9.81
C LYS A 119 0.36 3.49 9.35
N PHE A 120 1.10 2.57 8.76
CA PHE A 120 0.55 1.29 8.33
C PHE A 120 0.18 0.44 9.56
N THR A 121 -1.10 0.16 9.73
CA THR A 121 -1.63 -0.49 10.94
C THR A 121 -2.18 -1.90 10.71
N LEU A 122 -2.80 -2.15 9.55
CA LEU A 122 -3.47 -3.41 9.26
C LEU A 122 -3.44 -3.68 7.77
N GLY A 123 -3.06 -4.91 7.40
CA GLY A 123 -3.10 -5.42 6.06
C GLY A 123 -3.93 -6.69 5.99
N SER A 124 -4.85 -6.79 5.04
CA SER A 124 -5.70 -7.97 4.90
C SER A 124 -5.88 -8.43 3.46
N THR A 125 -6.11 -9.72 3.26
CA THR A 125 -6.57 -10.25 1.96
C THR A 125 -8.00 -9.79 1.68
N ARG A 126 -8.46 -9.87 0.43
CA ARG A 126 -9.88 -9.64 0.09
C ARG A 126 -10.84 -10.68 0.70
N GLY A 127 -10.40 -11.93 0.81
CA GLY A 127 -11.25 -13.07 1.18
C GLY A 127 -12.55 -13.14 0.38
N ASP A 128 -13.69 -13.13 1.08
CA ASP A 128 -15.03 -13.17 0.46
C ASP A 128 -15.55 -11.78 0.01
N GLY A 129 -14.74 -10.73 0.18
CA GLY A 129 -15.10 -9.34 -0.08
C GLY A 129 -15.65 -8.60 1.14
N VAL A 130 -16.06 -9.30 2.21
CA VAL A 130 -16.49 -8.71 3.48
C VAL A 130 -15.50 -9.05 4.59
N ASN A 131 -14.96 -10.27 4.58
CA ASN A 131 -14.01 -10.80 5.53
C ASN A 131 -12.75 -11.27 4.79
N GLY A 132 -11.61 -10.75 5.23
CA GLY A 132 -10.28 -11.15 4.82
C GLY A 132 -9.49 -11.83 5.92
N GLU A 133 -8.24 -12.15 5.61
CA GLU A 133 -7.24 -12.66 6.56
C GLU A 133 -6.23 -11.57 6.87
N ASP A 134 -5.89 -11.37 8.15
CA ASP A 134 -4.82 -10.46 8.58
C ASP A 134 -3.46 -10.99 8.10
N ILE A 135 -2.88 -10.29 7.14
CA ILE A 135 -1.56 -10.58 6.56
C ILE A 135 -0.60 -9.40 6.79
N THR A 136 -0.82 -8.60 7.82
CA THR A 136 -0.07 -7.36 8.10
C THR A 136 1.43 -7.60 8.15
N VAL A 137 1.87 -8.67 8.83
CA VAL A 137 3.29 -9.01 8.96
C VAL A 137 3.90 -9.34 7.60
N ASN A 138 3.17 -10.08 6.75
CA ASN A 138 3.61 -10.40 5.39
C ASN A 138 3.75 -9.12 4.55
N LEU A 139 2.75 -8.23 4.57
CA LEU A 139 2.76 -7.00 3.78
C LEU A 139 3.87 -6.02 4.22
N LYS A 140 4.23 -5.99 5.50
CA LYS A 140 5.38 -5.18 5.99
C LYS A 140 6.71 -5.57 5.33
N THR A 141 6.86 -6.81 4.86
CA THR A 141 8.07 -7.26 4.17
C THR A 141 8.17 -6.75 2.73
N ILE A 142 7.05 -6.31 2.13
CA ILE A 142 7.01 -5.82 0.75
C ILE A 142 7.56 -4.40 0.71
N ARG A 143 8.71 -4.22 0.04
CA ARG A 143 9.45 -2.94 0.04
C ARG A 143 8.66 -1.77 -0.54
N SER A 144 7.87 -2.01 -1.58
CA SER A 144 7.03 -0.99 -2.23
C SER A 144 5.86 -0.51 -1.35
N ILE A 145 5.48 -1.25 -0.30
CA ILE A 145 4.48 -0.82 0.66
C ILE A 145 5.15 0.05 1.72
N PRO A 146 4.88 1.35 1.82
CA PRO A 146 5.48 2.21 2.85
C PRO A 146 4.90 1.91 4.23
N LEU A 147 5.74 1.86 5.27
CA LEU A 147 5.27 1.72 6.66
C LEU A 147 4.67 3.04 7.21
N SER A 148 5.03 4.17 6.60
CA SER A 148 4.48 5.48 6.89
C SER A 148 4.31 6.26 5.59
N LEU A 149 3.14 6.87 5.41
CA LEU A 149 2.85 7.78 4.30
C LEU A 149 3.60 9.10 4.49
N ARG A 150 3.87 9.77 3.38
CA ARG A 150 4.47 11.10 3.33
C ARG A 150 3.39 12.14 3.06
N ALA A 151 3.45 13.25 3.79
CA ALA A 151 2.60 14.40 3.56
C ALA A 151 3.32 15.32 2.56
N ASP A 152 3.23 15.01 1.27
CA ASP A 152 3.85 15.81 0.20
C ASP A 152 3.02 17.08 -0.07
N GLY A 153 2.92 17.96 0.94
CA GLY A 153 2.10 19.17 0.91
C GLY A 153 0.60 18.93 1.13
N HIS A 154 0.17 17.67 1.29
CA HIS A 154 -1.22 17.30 1.51
C HIS A 154 -1.44 16.73 2.92
N ALA A 155 -2.59 17.04 3.51
CA ALA A 155 -2.98 16.48 4.80
C ALA A 155 -3.32 14.99 4.63
N ILE A 156 -2.69 14.13 5.44
CA ILE A 156 -3.00 12.71 5.47
C ILE A 156 -4.30 12.50 6.26
N PRO A 157 -5.29 11.78 5.72
CA PRO A 157 -6.50 11.44 6.46
C PRO A 157 -6.20 10.65 7.73
N ARG A 158 -7.01 10.84 8.78
CA ARG A 158 -6.89 10.06 10.02
C ARG A 158 -6.99 8.56 9.77
N ARG A 159 -7.84 8.14 8.83
CA ARG A 159 -7.95 6.76 8.37
C ARG A 159 -7.95 6.75 6.84
N LEU A 160 -7.05 5.98 6.25
CA LEU A 160 -6.98 5.74 4.81
C LEU A 160 -6.90 4.23 4.56
N GLU A 161 -7.76 3.73 3.67
CA GLU A 161 -7.76 2.34 3.21
C GLU A 161 -7.37 2.35 1.73
N ILE A 162 -6.26 1.68 1.40
CA ILE A 162 -5.74 1.55 0.02
C ILE A 162 -6.01 0.11 -0.43
N ARG A 163 -6.51 -0.06 -1.67
CA ARG A 163 -6.89 -1.34 -2.27
C ARG A 163 -6.37 -1.43 -3.68
#